data_AF-A0A4Q4ZY58-F1
#
_entry.id   AF-A0A4Q4ZY58-F1
#
_cell.length_a   1.000
_cell.length_b   1.000
_cell.length_c   1.000
_cell.angle_alpha   90.00
_cell.angle_beta   90.00
_cell.angle_gamma   90.00
#
_symmetry.space_group_name_H-M   'P 1'
#
loop_
_entity.id
_entity.type
_entity.pdbx_description
1 polymer ?
#
loop_
_entity_poly.entity_id
_entity_poly.type
_entity_poly.pdbx_seq_one_letter_code
_entity_poly.pdbx_strand_id
1 'polypeptide(L)'
;MEPNVPSKTELQIQANEGRPVTQAEASAIAAAESTITERGPIKGGAAATAQSLHDRQQNFLEKAGDIARKPVDEITKEDAAQVQKAEARVVGGPPGKGSTSADVQSIAAENEKAGRA
;
A
#
# COMPACT_ATOMS: atom_id res chain seq x y z
N MET A 1 28.37 13.94 0.12
CA MET A 1 27.42 13.29 1.04
C MET A 1 27.55 11.81 0.82
N GLU A 2 27.81 11.03 1.87
CA GLU A 2 27.80 9.57 1.74
C GLU A 2 26.37 9.12 1.38
N PRO A 3 26.20 8.17 0.45
CA PRO A 3 24.89 7.62 0.15
C PRO A 3 24.39 6.85 1.38
N ASN A 4 23.54 7.48 2.18
CA ASN A 4 22.86 6.81 3.29
C ASN A 4 21.59 6.11 2.77
N VAL A 5 21.62 4.79 2.69
CA VAL A 5 20.46 3.99 2.28
C VAL A 5 19.67 3.64 3.54
N PRO A 6 18.36 4.00 3.62
CA PRO A 6 17.55 3.62 4.77
C PRO A 6 17.49 2.10 4.90
N SER A 7 17.52 1.61 6.12
CA SER A 7 17.36 0.18 6.38
C SER A 7 15.96 -0.29 5.97
N LYS A 8 15.85 -1.59 5.68
CA LYS A 8 14.56 -2.25 5.43
C LYS A 8 13.55 -1.98 6.54
N THR A 9 13.99 -1.98 7.80
CA THR A 9 13.13 -1.76 8.97
C THR A 9 12.60 -0.34 9.00
N GLU A 10 13.45 0.66 8.74
CA GLU A 10 13.04 2.07 8.68
C GLU A 10 12.02 2.30 7.56
N LEU A 11 12.23 1.71 6.38
CA LEU A 11 11.27 1.79 5.28
C LEU A 11 9.91 1.18 5.65
N GLN A 12 9.91 0.04 6.34
CA GLN A 12 8.67 -0.61 6.76
C GLN A 12 7.93 0.19 7.85
N ILE A 13 8.67 0.79 8.79
CA ILE A 13 8.10 1.67 9.83
C ILE A 13 7.47 2.90 9.17
N GLN A 14 8.21 3.59 8.30
CA GLN A 14 7.70 4.79 7.62
C GLN A 14 6.44 4.51 6.81
N ALA A 15 6.42 3.39 6.07
CA ALA A 15 5.25 3.00 5.30
C ALA A 15 4.05 2.67 6.19
N ASN A 16 4.27 2.02 7.34
CA ASN A 16 3.22 1.73 8.32
C ASN A 16 2.70 2.99 9.02
N GLU A 17 3.53 4.03 9.18
CA GLU A 17 3.15 5.36 9.66
C GLU A 17 2.38 6.19 8.60
N GLY A 18 2.11 5.60 7.43
CA GLY A 18 1.36 6.25 6.36
C GLY A 18 2.22 7.18 5.49
N ARG A 19 3.55 7.16 5.63
CA ARG A 19 4.44 7.90 4.74
C ARG A 19 4.53 7.15 3.40
N PRO A 20 4.12 7.77 2.29
CA PRO A 20 4.21 7.13 0.98
C PRO A 20 5.68 6.95 0.58
N VAL A 21 6.00 5.82 -0.01
CA VAL A 21 7.27 5.60 -0.73
C VAL A 21 7.05 6.05 -2.16
N THR A 22 7.63 7.18 -2.54
CA THR A 22 7.50 7.69 -3.91
C THR A 22 8.37 6.89 -4.89
N GLN A 23 8.01 6.91 -6.18
CA GLN A 23 8.84 6.31 -7.23
C GLN A 23 10.24 6.94 -7.28
N ALA A 24 10.35 8.24 -7.01
CA ALA A 24 11.62 8.95 -6.95
C ALA A 24 12.48 8.45 -5.78
N GLU A 25 11.90 8.27 -4.59
CA GLU A 25 12.60 7.69 -3.43
C GLU A 25 13.02 6.25 -3.69
N ALA A 26 12.14 5.40 -4.22
CA ALA A 26 12.49 4.01 -4.56
C ALA A 26 13.66 3.94 -5.56
N SER A 27 13.65 4.82 -6.56
CA SER A 27 14.73 4.92 -7.56
C SER A 27 16.05 5.42 -6.93
N ALA A 28 15.99 6.41 -6.04
CA ALA A 28 17.15 6.93 -5.34
C ALA A 28 17.79 5.87 -4.43
N ILE A 29 16.97 5.10 -3.70
CA ILE A 29 17.40 3.98 -2.87
C ILE A 29 18.06 2.90 -3.74
N ALA A 30 17.49 2.57 -4.89
CA ALA A 30 18.08 1.60 -5.82
C ALA A 30 19.44 2.05 -6.37
N ALA A 31 19.59 3.33 -6.73
CA ALA A 31 20.86 3.89 -7.21
C ALA A 31 21.94 3.88 -6.13
N ALA A 32 21.58 4.28 -4.91
CA ALA A 32 22.48 4.28 -3.77
C ALA A 32 22.90 2.85 -3.35
N GLU A 33 21.95 1.91 -3.27
CA GLU A 33 22.25 0.50 -2.98
C GLU A 33 23.18 -0.09 -4.04
N SER A 34 22.94 0.18 -5.32
CA SER A 34 23.79 -0.30 -6.42
C SER A 34 25.22 0.23 -6.35
N THR A 35 25.38 1.48 -5.91
CA THR A 35 26.69 2.11 -5.73
C THR A 35 27.45 1.47 -4.57
N ILE A 36 26.76 1.12 -3.48
CA ILE A 36 27.35 0.49 -2.30
C ILE A 36 27.72 -0.97 -2.56
N THR A 37 26.87 -1.72 -3.27
CA THR A 37 27.05 -3.16 -3.47
C THR A 37 27.92 -3.49 -4.68
N GLU A 38 28.18 -2.51 -5.54
CA GLU A 38 28.86 -2.65 -6.84
C GLU A 38 28.24 -3.73 -7.77
N ARG A 39 27.04 -4.21 -7.44
CA ARG A 39 26.37 -5.35 -8.10
C ARG A 39 24.88 -5.13 -8.35
N GLY A 40 24.43 -3.87 -8.27
CA GLY A 40 23.02 -3.52 -8.45
C GLY A 40 22.18 -3.78 -7.19
N PRO A 41 20.85 -3.61 -7.29
CA PRO A 41 19.93 -3.87 -6.19
C PRO A 41 20.00 -5.33 -5.74
N ILE A 42 20.06 -5.55 -4.42
CA ILE A 42 20.14 -6.89 -3.84
C ILE A 42 18.75 -7.41 -3.48
N LYS A 43 18.55 -8.72 -3.66
CA LYS A 43 17.29 -9.38 -3.29
C LYS A 43 17.02 -9.20 -1.80
N GLY A 44 15.86 -8.64 -1.48
CA GLY A 44 15.45 -8.37 -0.09
C GLY A 44 16.15 -7.18 0.58
N GLY A 45 16.96 -6.43 -0.18
CA GLY A 45 17.58 -5.18 0.27
C GLY A 45 16.61 -4.03 0.44
N ALA A 46 17.15 -2.85 0.72
CA ALA A 46 16.39 -1.62 0.87
C ALA A 46 15.71 -1.24 -0.44
N ALA A 47 16.39 -1.39 -1.59
CA ALA A 47 15.81 -1.08 -2.89
C ALA A 47 14.62 -1.99 -3.23
N ALA A 48 14.77 -3.31 -3.04
CA ALA A 48 13.69 -4.27 -3.24
C ALA A 48 12.52 -4.02 -2.28
N THR A 49 12.81 -3.61 -1.04
CA THR A 49 11.78 -3.26 -0.05
C THR A 49 11.04 -1.99 -0.44
N ALA A 50 11.75 -0.92 -0.83
CA ALA A 50 11.17 0.34 -1.24
C ALA A 50 10.24 0.16 -2.46
N GLN A 51 10.70 -0.58 -3.48
CA GLN A 51 9.86 -0.89 -4.64
C GLN A 51 8.62 -1.68 -4.24
N SER A 52 8.77 -2.72 -3.42
CA SER A 52 7.64 -3.52 -2.96
C SER A 52 6.63 -2.72 -2.12
N LEU A 53 7.09 -1.76 -1.32
CA LEU A 53 6.21 -0.86 -0.56
C LEU A 53 5.47 0.09 -1.50
N HIS A 54 6.18 0.70 -2.45
CA HIS A 54 5.60 1.56 -3.48
C HIS A 54 4.48 0.83 -4.24
N ASP A 55 4.77 -0.35 -4.79
CA ASP A 55 3.80 -1.13 -5.57
C ASP A 55 2.56 -1.49 -4.76
N ARG A 56 2.73 -1.84 -3.48
CA ARG A 56 1.61 -2.14 -2.56
C ARG A 56 0.76 -0.91 -2.28
N GLN A 57 1.38 0.23 -2.01
CA GLN A 57 0.68 1.50 -1.78
C GLN A 57 -0.10 1.93 -3.03
N GLN A 58 0.52 1.86 -4.21
CA GLN A 58 -0.14 2.19 -5.47
C GLN A 58 -1.31 1.25 -5.76
N ASN A 59 -1.15 -0.06 -5.53
CA ASN A 59 -2.24 -1.02 -5.69
C ASN A 59 -3.41 -0.73 -4.76
N PHE A 60 -3.15 -0.36 -3.49
CA PHE A 60 -4.21 0.04 -2.57
C PHE A 60 -4.91 1.32 -3.03
N LEU A 61 -4.16 2.35 -3.43
CA LEU A 61 -4.73 3.60 -3.93
C LEU A 61 -5.57 3.41 -5.19
N GLU A 62 -5.13 2.53 -6.11
CA GLU A 62 -5.90 2.17 -7.29
C GLU A 62 -7.24 1.53 -6.89
N LYS A 63 -7.21 0.51 -6.03
CA LYS A 63 -8.43 -0.18 -5.58
C LYS A 63 -9.38 0.74 -4.82
N ALA A 64 -8.86 1.53 -3.87
CA ALA A 64 -9.66 2.51 -3.15
C ALA A 64 -10.24 3.58 -4.10
N GLY A 65 -9.45 4.02 -5.08
CA GLY A 65 -9.88 4.98 -6.10
C GLY A 65 -10.96 4.42 -7.02
N ASP A 66 -10.90 3.15 -7.39
CA ASP A 66 -11.94 2.48 -8.16
C ASP A 66 -13.25 2.44 -7.38
N ILE A 67 -13.20 2.13 -6.08
CA ILE A 67 -14.40 2.15 -5.22
C ILE A 67 -14.93 3.57 -5.05
N ALA A 68 -14.06 4.56 -4.88
CA ALA A 68 -14.47 5.95 -4.70
C ALA A 68 -15.18 6.55 -5.93
N ARG A 69 -14.98 5.98 -7.12
CA ARG A 69 -15.66 6.39 -8.36
C ARG A 69 -16.99 5.67 -8.59
N LYS A 70 -17.27 4.60 -7.86
CA LYS A 70 -18.54 3.87 -7.98
C LYS A 70 -19.65 4.64 -7.28
N PRO A 71 -20.91 4.55 -7.77
CA PRO A 71 -22.06 4.94 -6.99
C PRO A 71 -22.06 4.22 -5.63
N VAL A 72 -22.40 4.94 -4.57
CA VAL A 72 -22.32 4.41 -3.20
C VAL A 72 -23.20 3.18 -3.03
N ASP A 73 -24.37 3.15 -3.67
CA ASP A 73 -25.32 2.03 -3.66
C ASP A 73 -24.87 0.79 -4.45
N GLU A 74 -23.86 0.91 -5.31
CA GLU A 74 -23.28 -0.20 -6.07
C GLU A 74 -22.04 -0.82 -5.39
N ILE A 75 -21.62 -0.28 -4.24
CA ILE A 75 -20.47 -0.82 -3.50
C ILE A 75 -20.83 -2.18 -2.88
N THR A 76 -20.10 -3.22 -3.27
CA THR A 76 -20.35 -4.62 -2.89
C THR A 76 -19.41 -5.13 -1.79
N LYS A 77 -19.71 -6.31 -1.23
CA LYS A 77 -18.78 -7.03 -0.34
C LYS A 77 -17.48 -7.46 -1.02
N GLU A 78 -17.54 -7.77 -2.32
CA GLU A 78 -16.35 -8.11 -3.11
C GLU A 78 -15.41 -6.90 -3.22
N ASP A 79 -15.97 -5.72 -3.48
CA ASP A 79 -15.23 -4.46 -3.48
C ASP A 79 -14.53 -4.21 -2.14
N ALA A 80 -15.28 -4.39 -1.05
CA ALA A 80 -14.74 -4.27 0.30
C ALA A 80 -13.60 -5.27 0.57
N ALA A 81 -13.73 -6.51 0.11
CA ALA A 81 -12.69 -7.53 0.25
C ALA A 81 -11.42 -7.19 -0.55
N GLN A 82 -11.56 -6.61 -1.74
CA GLN A 82 -10.42 -6.19 -2.55
C GLN A 82 -9.64 -5.04 -1.90
N VAL A 83 -10.34 -4.02 -1.39
CA VAL A 83 -9.72 -2.91 -0.66
C VAL A 83 -9.04 -3.43 0.61
N GLN A 84 -9.71 -4.29 1.38
CA GLN A 84 -9.15 -4.93 2.58
C GLN A 84 -7.86 -5.69 2.31
N LYS A 85 -7.83 -6.50 1.25
CA LYS A 85 -6.65 -7.29 0.88
C LYS A 85 -5.49 -6.38 0.46
N ALA A 86 -5.77 -5.31 -0.26
CA ALA A 86 -4.76 -4.35 -0.68
C ALA A 86 -4.21 -3.55 0.52
N GLU A 87 -5.09 -3.05 1.40
CA GLU A 87 -4.69 -2.33 2.61
C GLU A 87 -3.88 -3.20 3.56
N ALA A 88 -4.29 -4.46 3.75
CA ALA A 88 -3.58 -5.41 4.60
C ALA A 88 -2.13 -5.64 4.16
N ARG A 89 -1.90 -5.59 2.84
CA ARG A 89 -0.56 -5.68 2.27
C ARG A 89 0.25 -4.42 2.57
N VAL A 90 -0.35 -3.23 2.59
CA VAL A 90 0.36 -1.98 2.93
C VAL A 90 0.78 -1.98 4.39
N VAL A 91 -0.17 -2.23 5.31
CA VAL A 91 0.08 -2.14 6.77
C VAL A 91 0.78 -3.37 7.36
N GLY A 92 0.91 -4.45 6.58
CA GLY A 92 1.58 -5.68 7.01
C GLY A 92 0.74 -6.58 7.93
N GLY A 93 -0.58 -6.45 7.90
CA GLY A 93 -1.50 -7.20 8.76
C GLY A 93 -2.97 -6.82 8.50
N PRO A 94 -3.93 -7.37 9.26
CA PRO A 94 -5.34 -6.99 9.10
C PRO A 94 -5.52 -5.49 9.36
N PRO A 95 -6.23 -4.76 8.47
CA PRO A 95 -6.48 -3.33 8.68
C PRO A 95 -7.35 -3.11 9.94
N GLY A 96 -7.05 -2.03 10.67
CA GLY A 96 -7.71 -1.70 11.93
C GLY A 96 -9.09 -1.06 11.76
N LYS A 97 -9.75 -0.76 12.88
CA LYS A 97 -10.99 0.04 12.88
C LYS A 97 -10.70 1.47 12.39
N GLY A 98 -11.63 2.06 11.65
CA GLY A 98 -11.47 3.40 11.06
C GLY A 98 -10.53 3.44 9.86
N SER A 99 -10.18 2.27 9.30
CA SER A 99 -9.49 2.16 8.01
C SER A 99 -10.44 2.40 6.85
N THR A 100 -9.89 2.74 5.68
CA THR A 100 -10.66 2.80 4.44
C THR A 100 -11.39 1.49 4.16
N SER A 101 -10.75 0.35 4.42
CA SER A 101 -11.39 -0.96 4.30
C SER A 101 -12.59 -1.12 5.23
N ALA A 102 -12.51 -0.64 6.47
CA ALA A 102 -13.62 -0.70 7.41
C ALA A 102 -14.82 0.16 6.96
N ASP A 103 -14.54 1.33 6.36
CA ASP A 103 -15.58 2.21 5.81
C ASP A 103 -16.27 1.56 4.61
N VAL A 104 -15.50 1.02 3.67
CA VAL A 104 -16.06 0.32 2.48
C VAL A 104 -16.87 -0.90 2.89
N GLN A 105 -16.40 -1.69 3.87
CA GLN A 105 -17.16 -2.82 4.43
C GLN A 105 -18.48 -2.38 5.05
N SER A 106 -18.49 -1.25 5.75
CA SER A 106 -19.70 -0.70 6.37
C SER A 106 -20.71 -0.28 5.32
N ILE A 107 -20.27 0.42 4.27
CA ILE A 107 -21.13 0.81 3.14
C ILE A 107 -21.72 -0.42 2.44
N ALA A 108 -20.89 -1.40 2.11
CA ALA A 108 -21.33 -2.64 1.46
C ALA A 108 -22.38 -3.39 2.30
N ALA A 109 -22.19 -3.45 3.63
CA ALA A 109 -23.14 -4.08 4.52
C ALA A 109 -24.49 -3.35 4.57
N GLU A 110 -24.50 -2.01 4.51
CA GLU A 110 -25.73 -1.22 4.44
C GLU A 110 -26.45 -1.39 3.10
N ASN A 111 -25.71 -1.51 1.99
CA ASN A 111 -26.30 -1.80 0.68
C ASN A 111 -26.95 -3.18 0.63
N GLU A 112 -26.29 -4.21 1.19
CA GLU A 112 -26.85 -5.56 1.26
C GLU A 112 -28.14 -5.58 2.08
N LYS A 113 -28.15 -4.93 3.25
CA LYS A 113 -29.37 -4.83 4.08
C LYS A 113 -30.52 -4.14 3.35
N ALA A 114 -30.21 -3.19 2.48
CA ALA A 114 -31.19 -2.47 1.70
C ALA A 114 -31.54 -3.13 0.36
N GLY A 115 -30.92 -4.26 0.01
CA GLY A 115 -31.14 -4.98 -1.25
C GLY A 115 -30.61 -4.24 -2.49
N ARG A 116 -29.59 -3.40 -2.33
CA ARG A 116 -29.00 -2.59 -3.43
C ARG A 116 -27.80 -3.27 -4.10
N ALA A 117 -27.09 -4.13 -3.37
CA ALA A 117 -25.86 -4.79 -3.79
C ALA A 117 -25.68 -6.15 -3.10
#